data_AF-A0A367AZ16-F1
#
_entry.id   AF-A0A367AZ16-F1
#
_cell.length_a   1.000
_cell.length_b   1.000
_cell.length_c   1.000
_cell.angle_alpha   90.00
_cell.angle_beta   90.00
_cell.angle_gamma   90.00
#
_symmetry.space_group_name_H-M   'P 1'
#
loop_
_entity.id
_entity.type
_entity.pdbx_description
1 polymer ?
#
loop_
_entity_poly.entity_id
_entity_poly.type
_entity_poly.pdbx_seq_one_letter_code
_entity_poly.pdbx_strand_id
1 'polypeptide(L)'
;MSMFLTRARRRFGMVPLVAVVVVVVVAIAGVVFFVVRDTGYEAADERPPPCDGEERIVTAPFPPGTQLDEQWEEQDPPDDVTYDLTGVTSTAYPATRSVFEVGDDFPAMRTCVVGGTVVGDVDDDETWQYYHDEWNAGCVKLEARDWLQVRDLRCDGIEDGIVVKESSDNANETNIYISGTYLTGVRDDCLENDYTIGGLLYDNLWEECHTGISERPWGDREWETPEDETLTLDRMLIGLWETPNQEEGEKRIEGHNSIFKWSDSGGRVVIKCSIFKLESTSINGVDSMEMPPGTVVDDSSCEDDPSTIVWLGRGDYPGETAGMRVTKDESVWDDAVAQWKADHGY
;
A
#
# COMPACT_ATOMS: atom_id res chain seq x y z
N MET A 1 84.13 -3.91 25.61
CA MET A 1 84.03 -3.54 24.18
C MET A 1 82.74 -2.75 23.99
N SER A 2 82.68 -1.64 23.27
CA SER A 2 83.77 -0.85 22.67
C SER A 2 83.60 0.65 22.96
N MET A 3 84.66 1.44 22.77
CA MET A 3 84.69 2.87 23.07
C MET A 3 84.26 3.75 21.88
N PHE A 4 83.81 4.96 22.21
CA PHE A 4 83.94 6.24 21.49
C PHE A 4 84.24 6.25 19.98
N LEU A 5 83.55 7.14 19.25
CA LEU A 5 84.26 8.28 18.65
C LEU A 5 83.36 9.49 18.35
N THR A 6 83.68 10.62 18.97
CA THR A 6 83.06 11.94 18.72
C THR A 6 83.80 12.67 17.59
N ARG A 7 83.08 13.43 16.75
CA ARG A 7 83.68 14.48 15.89
C ARG A 7 82.76 15.69 15.78
N ALA A 8 83.33 16.85 15.44
CA ALA A 8 82.70 18.14 15.78
C ALA A 8 82.99 19.30 14.81
N ARG A 9 82.03 20.24 14.79
CA ARG A 9 82.15 21.70 14.53
C ARG A 9 82.57 22.22 13.14
N ARG A 10 81.74 23.17 12.65
CA ARG A 10 82.09 24.48 11.98
C ARG A 10 82.61 24.39 10.51
N ARG A 11 82.41 25.39 9.63
CA ARG A 11 81.44 26.53 9.51
C ARG A 11 81.59 27.20 8.11
N PHE A 12 80.60 28.00 7.70
CA PHE A 12 80.59 29.01 6.59
C PHE A 12 80.65 28.54 5.12
N GLY A 13 79.89 29.22 4.25
CA GLY A 13 79.88 28.95 2.79
C GLY A 13 78.82 29.68 1.92
N MET A 14 78.77 31.02 1.94
CA MET A 14 78.12 31.89 0.91
C MET A 14 76.57 31.87 0.72
N VAL A 15 76.10 32.78 -0.14
CA VAL A 15 74.77 33.39 -0.39
C VAL A 15 74.81 33.93 -1.85
N PRO A 16 73.74 34.12 -2.67
CA PRO A 16 72.28 34.19 -2.42
C PRO A 16 71.50 33.06 -3.19
N LEU A 17 70.30 33.14 -3.85
CA LEU A 17 69.38 34.23 -4.22
C LEU A 17 67.93 33.76 -4.59
N VAL A 18 66.92 34.27 -3.86
CA VAL A 18 65.51 34.57 -4.27
C VAL A 18 64.55 33.45 -4.72
N ALA A 19 63.25 33.70 -4.47
CA ALA A 19 62.05 32.89 -4.75
C ALA A 19 61.87 31.65 -3.84
N VAL A 20 60.66 31.21 -3.47
CA VAL A 20 59.31 31.46 -4.02
C VAL A 20 58.30 31.87 -2.92
N VAL A 21 57.36 32.76 -3.29
CA VAL A 21 56.03 33.10 -2.73
C VAL A 21 55.74 32.84 -1.23
N VAL A 22 55.33 33.90 -0.52
CA VAL A 22 54.55 33.81 0.72
C VAL A 22 53.11 33.41 0.41
N VAL A 23 52.65 32.28 0.94
CA VAL A 23 51.22 31.97 1.06
C VAL A 23 50.78 32.37 2.47
N VAL A 24 49.81 33.28 2.58
CA VAL A 24 49.25 33.70 3.87
C VAL A 24 48.25 32.65 4.33
N VAL A 25 48.50 32.03 5.48
CA VAL A 25 47.50 31.18 6.15
C VAL A 25 46.44 32.07 6.79
N VAL A 26 45.35 32.32 6.06
CA VAL A 26 44.13 32.90 6.63
C VAL A 26 43.36 31.77 7.30
N ALA A 27 43.37 31.75 8.63
CA ALA A 27 42.55 30.84 9.42
C ALA A 27 41.08 31.30 9.37
N ILE A 28 40.36 30.91 8.31
CA ILE A 28 38.90 31.03 8.28
C ILE A 28 38.35 29.98 9.25
N ALA A 29 37.69 30.45 10.31
CA ALA A 29 36.89 29.59 11.19
C ALA A 29 35.63 29.17 10.44
N GLY A 30 35.77 28.21 9.53
CA GLY A 30 34.66 27.58 8.84
C GLY A 30 33.81 26.80 9.83
N VAL A 31 32.70 27.40 10.26
CA VAL A 31 31.59 26.63 10.81
C VAL A 31 31.09 25.76 9.66
N VAL A 32 31.50 24.48 9.68
CA VAL A 32 30.91 23.47 8.81
C VAL A 32 29.51 23.22 9.34
N PHE A 33 28.57 24.04 8.87
CA PHE A 33 27.23 23.54 8.67
C PHE A 33 27.39 22.33 7.76
N PHE A 34 27.19 21.14 8.33
CA PHE A 34 26.56 20.10 7.56
C PHE A 34 25.20 20.65 7.15
N VAL A 35 25.16 21.22 5.95
CA VAL A 35 23.96 21.12 5.14
C VAL A 35 23.81 19.63 4.92
N VAL A 36 23.08 18.99 5.85
CA VAL A 36 22.23 17.88 5.46
C VAL A 36 21.48 18.44 4.25
N ARG A 37 21.80 17.91 3.08
CA ARG A 37 20.81 17.96 2.03
C ARG A 37 19.69 17.11 2.59
N ASP A 38 18.58 17.76 2.91
CA ASP A 38 17.32 17.20 2.49
C ASP A 38 17.50 16.89 0.99
N THR A 39 17.81 15.63 0.69
CA THR A 39 17.09 14.94 -0.36
C THR A 39 15.66 14.86 0.13
N GLY A 40 14.99 16.03 0.13
CA GLY A 40 13.58 16.10 0.36
C GLY A 40 12.99 15.22 -0.72
N TYR A 41 12.26 14.21 -0.29
CA TYR A 41 11.34 13.54 -1.16
C TYR A 41 10.31 14.62 -1.51
N GLU A 42 10.55 15.37 -2.58
CA GLU A 42 9.49 16.04 -3.32
C GLU A 42 8.64 14.91 -3.88
N ALA A 43 7.84 14.30 -3.00
CA ALA A 43 6.70 13.48 -3.39
C ALA A 43 5.97 14.34 -4.40
N ALA A 44 5.92 13.86 -5.64
CA ALA A 44 5.27 14.62 -6.68
C ALA A 44 3.80 14.82 -6.29
N ASP A 45 3.18 15.86 -6.83
CA ASP A 45 1.73 16.07 -6.74
C ASP A 45 1.05 15.06 -7.70
N GLU A 46 1.29 13.77 -7.44
CA GLU A 46 0.92 12.57 -8.21
C GLU A 46 -0.56 12.25 -8.00
N ARG A 47 -1.36 13.23 -8.42
CA ARG A 47 -2.78 13.02 -8.66
C ARG A 47 -2.90 11.96 -9.76
N PRO A 48 -3.76 10.95 -9.59
CA PRO A 48 -3.98 9.95 -10.62
C PRO A 48 -4.32 10.61 -11.96
N PRO A 49 -3.82 10.07 -13.08
CA PRO A 49 -4.29 10.45 -14.42
C PRO A 49 -5.83 10.34 -14.50
N PRO A 50 -6.51 11.19 -15.29
CA PRO A 50 -7.96 11.10 -15.40
C PRO A 50 -8.40 9.81 -16.11
N CYS A 51 -9.43 9.16 -15.58
CA CYS A 51 -10.11 8.07 -16.26
C CYS A 51 -11.06 8.56 -17.38
N ASP A 52 -11.29 9.87 -17.48
CA ASP A 52 -12.13 10.52 -18.50
C ASP A 52 -11.33 11.50 -19.39
N GLY A 53 -11.96 12.03 -20.45
CA GLY A 53 -11.38 13.00 -21.37
C GLY A 53 -11.19 12.49 -22.80
N GLU A 54 -10.66 13.35 -23.69
CA GLU A 54 -10.54 13.06 -25.14
C GLU A 54 -9.46 12.01 -25.48
N GLU A 55 -8.58 11.68 -24.53
CA GLU A 55 -7.52 10.68 -24.68
C GLU A 55 -7.92 9.29 -24.13
N ARG A 56 -9.15 9.13 -23.62
CA ARG A 56 -9.65 7.90 -22.97
C ARG A 56 -10.72 7.21 -23.82
N ILE A 57 -10.64 5.88 -23.94
CA ILE A 57 -11.74 5.06 -24.48
C ILE A 57 -12.70 4.73 -23.34
N VAL A 58 -13.62 5.64 -23.03
CA VAL A 58 -14.67 5.39 -22.04
C VAL A 58 -15.74 4.48 -22.65
N THR A 59 -15.95 3.31 -22.05
CA THR A 59 -17.00 2.35 -22.39
C THR A 59 -17.84 2.06 -21.16
N ALA A 60 -19.15 1.92 -21.34
CA ALA A 60 -20.07 1.43 -20.33
C ALA A 60 -20.60 0.06 -20.81
N PRO A 61 -20.03 -1.08 -20.34
CA PRO A 61 -20.41 -2.41 -20.81
C PRO A 61 -21.90 -2.72 -20.63
N PHE A 62 -22.49 -2.14 -19.57
CA PHE A 62 -23.90 -2.29 -19.23
C PHE A 62 -24.53 -0.92 -18.92
N PRO A 63 -25.84 -0.73 -19.15
CA PRO A 63 -26.54 0.46 -18.69
C PRO A 63 -26.68 0.48 -17.16
N PRO A 64 -26.72 1.67 -16.51
CA PRO A 64 -27.02 1.78 -15.10
C PRO A 64 -28.39 1.15 -14.75
N GLY A 65 -28.43 0.39 -13.65
CA GLY A 65 -29.56 -0.42 -13.24
C GLY A 65 -29.55 -1.87 -13.76
N THR A 66 -28.50 -2.29 -14.48
CA THR A 66 -28.26 -3.71 -14.78
C THR A 66 -27.89 -4.47 -13.51
N GLN A 67 -28.44 -5.68 -13.39
CA GLN A 67 -28.01 -6.70 -12.43
C GLN A 67 -27.30 -7.82 -13.19
N LEU A 68 -26.19 -8.32 -12.66
CA LEU A 68 -25.42 -9.44 -13.17
C LEU A 68 -25.45 -10.61 -12.16
N ASP A 69 -25.74 -11.81 -12.64
CA ASP A 69 -25.70 -13.08 -11.91
C ASP A 69 -24.56 -14.01 -12.38
N GLU A 70 -23.79 -13.59 -13.38
CA GLU A 70 -22.57 -14.21 -13.89
C GLU A 70 -21.41 -13.18 -13.88
N GLN A 71 -20.16 -13.66 -13.96
CA GLN A 71 -18.97 -12.81 -14.08
C GLN A 71 -19.05 -11.87 -15.29
N TRP A 72 -18.57 -10.64 -15.13
CA TRP A 72 -18.14 -9.83 -16.27
C TRP A 72 -16.61 -9.87 -16.41
N GLU A 73 -16.15 -10.16 -17.62
CA GLU A 73 -14.74 -10.33 -17.97
C GLU A 73 -14.44 -9.58 -19.29
N GLU A 74 -13.24 -9.03 -19.40
CA GLU A 74 -12.69 -8.49 -20.65
C GLU A 74 -11.19 -8.86 -20.75
N GLN A 75 -10.89 -9.92 -21.50
CA GLN A 75 -9.56 -10.55 -21.60
C GLN A 75 -8.57 -9.76 -22.48
N ASP A 76 -9.10 -9.06 -23.50
CA ASP A 76 -8.36 -8.31 -24.54
C ASP A 76 -8.68 -6.78 -24.46
N PRO A 77 -8.49 -6.09 -23.32
CA PRO A 77 -8.76 -4.67 -23.23
C PRO A 77 -7.88 -3.85 -24.21
N PRO A 78 -8.41 -2.81 -24.87
CA PRO A 78 -7.59 -1.89 -25.64
C PRO A 78 -6.82 -0.94 -24.72
N ASP A 79 -5.65 -0.45 -25.17
CA ASP A 79 -4.92 0.61 -24.45
C ASP A 79 -5.83 1.85 -24.23
N ASP A 80 -5.59 2.58 -23.13
CA ASP A 80 -6.30 3.82 -22.74
C ASP A 80 -7.80 3.66 -22.42
N VAL A 81 -8.24 2.46 -22.07
CA VAL A 81 -9.65 2.14 -21.80
C VAL A 81 -10.11 2.43 -20.36
N THR A 82 -11.36 2.87 -20.23
CA THR A 82 -12.05 3.05 -18.96
C THR A 82 -13.39 2.32 -19.00
N TYR A 83 -13.59 1.37 -18.10
CA TYR A 83 -14.83 0.62 -17.92
C TYR A 83 -15.69 1.30 -16.85
N ASP A 84 -16.74 2.01 -17.29
CA ASP A 84 -17.75 2.63 -16.44
C ASP A 84 -18.84 1.61 -16.09
N LEU A 85 -18.80 1.15 -14.84
CA LEU A 85 -19.77 0.26 -14.20
C LEU A 85 -20.72 1.04 -13.27
N THR A 86 -20.79 2.37 -13.36
CA THR A 86 -21.59 3.21 -12.46
C THR A 86 -23.06 2.79 -12.45
N GLY A 87 -23.54 2.32 -11.29
CA GLY A 87 -24.91 1.82 -11.12
C GLY A 87 -25.18 0.44 -11.70
N VAL A 88 -24.16 -0.32 -12.10
CA VAL A 88 -24.24 -1.78 -12.33
C VAL A 88 -24.12 -2.48 -10.97
N THR A 89 -24.96 -3.48 -10.73
CA THR A 89 -24.87 -4.34 -9.54
C THR A 89 -24.56 -5.78 -9.97
N SER A 90 -23.70 -6.48 -9.25
CA SER A 90 -23.44 -7.92 -9.46
C SER A 90 -23.67 -8.71 -8.18
N THR A 91 -24.28 -9.88 -8.32
CA THR A 91 -24.45 -10.91 -7.29
C THR A 91 -23.88 -12.24 -7.79
N ALA A 92 -22.82 -12.19 -8.60
CA ALA A 92 -22.20 -13.38 -9.20
C ALA A 92 -21.36 -14.20 -8.20
N TYR A 93 -20.96 -13.62 -7.06
CA TYR A 93 -20.21 -14.31 -6.01
C TYR A 93 -21.16 -14.98 -5.00
N PRO A 94 -20.92 -16.23 -4.53
CA PRO A 94 -19.72 -17.06 -4.74
C PRO A 94 -19.67 -17.87 -6.05
N ALA A 95 -20.64 -17.78 -6.95
CA ALA A 95 -20.66 -18.60 -8.18
C ALA A 95 -19.53 -18.29 -9.21
N THR A 96 -18.60 -17.39 -8.90
CA THR A 96 -17.44 -17.01 -9.74
C THR A 96 -16.15 -16.83 -8.92
N ARG A 97 -15.01 -16.88 -9.62
CA ARG A 97 -13.65 -16.58 -9.10
C ARG A 97 -13.18 -15.14 -9.33
N SER A 98 -13.96 -14.32 -10.01
CA SER A 98 -13.83 -12.86 -10.01
C SER A 98 -15.14 -12.27 -10.47
N VAL A 99 -15.58 -11.16 -9.87
CA VAL A 99 -16.88 -10.57 -10.21
C VAL A 99 -16.76 -9.62 -11.39
N PHE A 100 -15.71 -8.79 -11.39
CA PHE A 100 -15.26 -7.99 -12.52
C PHE A 100 -13.79 -8.33 -12.81
N GLU A 101 -13.46 -8.74 -14.03
CA GLU A 101 -12.08 -9.13 -14.39
C GLU A 101 -11.63 -8.49 -15.71
N VAL A 102 -10.44 -7.90 -15.73
CA VAL A 102 -9.91 -7.19 -16.91
C VAL A 102 -8.42 -7.49 -17.11
N GLY A 103 -8.07 -7.99 -18.30
CA GLY A 103 -6.68 -8.07 -18.79
C GLY A 103 -5.92 -9.40 -18.61
N ASP A 104 -6.54 -10.48 -18.12
CA ASP A 104 -5.82 -11.72 -17.70
C ASP A 104 -5.26 -12.60 -18.85
N ASP A 105 -5.51 -12.29 -20.13
CA ASP A 105 -4.81 -12.89 -21.30
C ASP A 105 -3.88 -11.87 -22.00
N PHE A 106 -4.36 -10.64 -22.23
CA PHE A 106 -3.56 -9.56 -22.84
C PHE A 106 -3.77 -8.20 -22.14
N PRO A 107 -2.97 -7.86 -21.12
CA PRO A 107 -3.17 -6.63 -20.34
C PRO A 107 -2.90 -5.36 -21.16
N ALA A 108 -3.84 -4.42 -21.10
CA ALA A 108 -3.75 -3.09 -21.73
C ALA A 108 -2.74 -2.17 -21.01
N MET A 109 -2.32 -1.10 -21.68
CA MET A 109 -1.76 0.06 -20.99
C MET A 109 -2.89 0.95 -20.44
N ARG A 110 -2.70 1.47 -19.21
CA ARG A 110 -3.47 2.60 -18.66
C ARG A 110 -4.97 2.30 -18.52
N THR A 111 -5.30 1.24 -17.79
CA THR A 111 -6.69 0.76 -17.62
C THR A 111 -7.38 1.43 -16.42
N CYS A 112 -8.65 1.80 -16.54
CA CYS A 112 -9.50 2.16 -15.39
C CYS A 112 -10.73 1.27 -15.28
N VAL A 113 -11.12 0.91 -14.06
CA VAL A 113 -12.48 0.48 -13.70
C VAL A 113 -13.09 1.54 -12.78
N VAL A 114 -14.31 2.00 -13.09
CA VAL A 114 -15.01 3.08 -12.37
C VAL A 114 -16.41 2.62 -11.98
N GLY A 115 -16.77 2.81 -10.71
CA GLY A 115 -18.05 2.40 -10.17
C GLY A 115 -18.19 0.89 -10.02
N GLY A 116 -19.42 0.40 -10.16
CA GLY A 116 -19.81 -0.98 -9.87
C GLY A 116 -20.21 -1.18 -8.41
N THR A 117 -21.06 -2.17 -8.17
CA THR A 117 -21.42 -2.61 -6.82
C THR A 117 -21.53 -4.12 -6.81
N VAL A 118 -20.70 -4.78 -6.03
CA VAL A 118 -20.82 -6.22 -5.76
C VAL A 118 -21.56 -6.41 -4.44
N VAL A 119 -22.49 -7.37 -4.44
CA VAL A 119 -23.16 -7.89 -3.25
C VAL A 119 -23.05 -9.41 -3.34
N GLY A 120 -22.03 -9.98 -2.71
CA GLY A 120 -21.84 -11.42 -2.65
C GLY A 120 -22.63 -12.07 -1.51
N ASP A 121 -22.49 -13.39 -1.41
CA ASP A 121 -23.21 -14.25 -0.46
C ASP A 121 -22.21 -15.09 0.35
N VAL A 122 -21.36 -14.42 1.14
CA VAL A 122 -20.49 -15.09 2.14
C VAL A 122 -21.33 -15.51 3.37
N ASP A 123 -21.12 -16.73 3.85
CA ASP A 123 -21.70 -17.21 5.09
C ASP A 123 -20.82 -16.82 6.27
N ASP A 124 -21.41 -16.33 7.37
CA ASP A 124 -20.73 -16.02 8.63
C ASP A 124 -20.43 -17.28 9.46
N ASP A 125 -21.10 -18.41 9.16
CA ASP A 125 -20.76 -19.70 9.75
C ASP A 125 -19.58 -20.40 9.02
N GLU A 126 -19.12 -19.94 7.85
CA GLU A 126 -17.95 -20.52 7.15
C GLU A 126 -16.62 -19.81 7.46
N THR A 127 -15.50 -20.51 7.26
CA THR A 127 -14.15 -20.07 7.68
C THR A 127 -13.32 -19.47 6.54
N TRP A 128 -12.31 -18.64 6.85
CA TRP A 128 -11.26 -18.17 5.91
C TRP A 128 -10.75 -19.30 5.03
N GLN A 129 -10.44 -20.45 5.62
CA GLN A 129 -9.93 -21.64 4.93
C GLN A 129 -10.93 -22.19 3.89
N TYR A 130 -12.25 -22.10 4.15
CA TYR A 130 -13.27 -22.50 3.19
C TYR A 130 -13.33 -21.56 1.98
N TYR A 131 -13.09 -20.27 2.21
CA TYR A 131 -13.04 -19.31 1.12
C TYR A 131 -11.75 -19.49 0.29
N HIS A 132 -10.61 -19.34 0.95
CA HIS A 132 -9.25 -19.40 0.38
C HIS A 132 -8.96 -20.70 -0.40
N ASP A 133 -9.38 -21.88 0.08
CA ASP A 133 -9.05 -23.16 -0.58
C ASP A 133 -9.93 -23.49 -1.80
N GLU A 134 -11.16 -22.96 -1.89
CA GLU A 134 -12.15 -23.36 -2.92
C GLU A 134 -12.32 -22.29 -4.03
N TRP A 135 -12.31 -21.00 -3.67
CA TRP A 135 -12.76 -19.91 -4.54
C TRP A 135 -11.61 -19.06 -5.09
N ASN A 136 -10.75 -18.46 -4.25
CA ASN A 136 -9.64 -17.55 -4.60
C ASN A 136 -10.12 -16.36 -5.47
N ALA A 137 -11.02 -15.52 -4.92
CA ALA A 137 -11.89 -14.66 -5.71
C ALA A 137 -11.90 -13.16 -5.36
N GLY A 138 -11.48 -12.34 -6.34
CA GLY A 138 -11.52 -10.88 -6.26
C GLY A 138 -12.88 -10.26 -6.60
N CYS A 139 -13.22 -9.18 -5.89
CA CYS A 139 -14.33 -8.29 -6.25
C CYS A 139 -14.09 -7.60 -7.59
N VAL A 140 -12.86 -7.10 -7.76
CA VAL A 140 -12.30 -6.74 -9.06
C VAL A 140 -10.88 -7.30 -9.18
N LYS A 141 -10.57 -7.91 -10.32
CA LYS A 141 -9.22 -8.34 -10.69
C LYS A 141 -8.78 -7.58 -11.93
N LEU A 142 -7.64 -6.90 -11.85
CA LEU A 142 -7.18 -5.96 -12.87
C LEU A 142 -5.69 -6.12 -13.16
N GLU A 143 -5.36 -6.52 -14.39
CA GLU A 143 -3.99 -6.54 -14.91
C GLU A 143 -3.79 -5.41 -15.93
N ALA A 144 -2.72 -4.63 -15.76
CA ALA A 144 -2.36 -3.58 -16.71
C ALA A 144 -0.85 -3.29 -16.72
N ARG A 145 -0.46 -2.44 -17.69
CA ARG A 145 0.87 -1.87 -17.89
C ARG A 145 0.80 -0.35 -17.78
N ASP A 146 1.91 0.33 -17.47
CA ASP A 146 2.03 1.79 -17.25
C ASP A 146 1.29 2.25 -15.98
N TRP A 147 -0.03 2.09 -15.93
CA TRP A 147 -0.82 2.17 -14.69
C TRP A 147 -2.18 1.48 -14.78
N LEU A 148 -2.76 1.19 -13.61
CA LEU A 148 -4.15 0.75 -13.44
C LEU A 148 -4.87 1.62 -12.41
N GLN A 149 -6.20 1.74 -12.53
CA GLN A 149 -7.03 2.40 -11.51
C GLN A 149 -8.32 1.64 -11.21
N VAL A 150 -8.69 1.63 -9.93
CA VAL A 150 -10.02 1.23 -9.45
C VAL A 150 -10.63 2.40 -8.70
N ARG A 151 -11.80 2.85 -9.14
CA ARG A 151 -12.41 4.07 -8.61
C ARG A 151 -13.88 3.88 -8.27
N ASP A 152 -14.31 4.45 -7.15
CA ASP A 152 -15.73 4.57 -6.78
C ASP A 152 -16.48 3.21 -6.70
N LEU A 153 -15.73 2.10 -6.56
CA LEU A 153 -16.23 0.72 -6.48
C LEU A 153 -16.78 0.42 -5.09
N ARG A 154 -17.96 -0.19 -5.02
CA ARG A 154 -18.46 -0.83 -3.80
C ARG A 154 -18.32 -2.35 -3.86
N CYS A 155 -17.83 -2.95 -2.79
CA CYS A 155 -17.90 -4.39 -2.55
C CYS A 155 -18.50 -4.71 -1.18
N ASP A 156 -19.25 -5.80 -1.11
CA ASP A 156 -19.86 -6.32 0.11
C ASP A 156 -19.90 -7.85 0.05
N GLY A 157 -19.39 -8.52 1.08
CA GLY A 157 -19.45 -9.98 1.23
C GLY A 157 -18.69 -10.75 0.16
N ILE A 158 -17.36 -10.63 0.16
CA ILE A 158 -16.45 -11.21 -0.85
C ILE A 158 -15.29 -11.93 -0.17
N GLU A 159 -14.48 -12.66 -0.94
CA GLU A 159 -13.21 -13.21 -0.46
C GLU A 159 -12.11 -12.15 -0.48
N ASP A 160 -11.62 -11.77 -1.66
CA ASP A 160 -10.67 -10.69 -1.83
C ASP A 160 -11.36 -9.43 -2.39
N GLY A 161 -10.93 -8.26 -1.93
CA GLY A 161 -11.43 -6.97 -2.38
C GLY A 161 -10.91 -6.65 -3.77
N ILE A 162 -9.76 -6.00 -3.84
CA ILE A 162 -9.15 -5.53 -5.08
C ILE A 162 -7.89 -6.35 -5.36
N VAL A 163 -7.84 -7.05 -6.48
CA VAL A 163 -6.68 -7.86 -6.91
C VAL A 163 -5.96 -7.14 -8.04
N VAL A 164 -4.68 -6.80 -7.85
CA VAL A 164 -3.88 -6.04 -8.82
C VAL A 164 -2.69 -6.85 -9.35
N LYS A 165 -2.46 -6.76 -10.65
CA LYS A 165 -1.41 -7.52 -11.35
C LYS A 165 -0.69 -6.64 -12.38
N GLU A 166 0.59 -6.93 -12.61
CA GLU A 166 1.38 -6.41 -13.74
C GLU A 166 1.74 -7.54 -14.71
N SER A 167 2.21 -7.19 -15.92
CA SER A 167 2.30 -8.13 -17.05
C SER A 167 3.33 -9.26 -16.91
N SER A 168 4.21 -9.19 -15.91
CA SER A 168 5.06 -10.30 -15.47
C SER A 168 5.65 -10.05 -14.08
N ASP A 169 5.93 -11.12 -13.33
CA ASP A 169 6.58 -11.13 -12.01
C ASP A 169 7.71 -10.08 -11.83
N ASN A 170 7.48 -9.07 -10.96
CA ASN A 170 8.44 -8.01 -10.58
C ASN A 170 9.02 -7.23 -11.79
N ALA A 171 8.16 -6.86 -12.74
CA ALA A 171 8.52 -5.99 -13.86
C ALA A 171 8.70 -4.53 -13.43
N ASN A 172 8.00 -4.07 -12.39
CA ASN A 172 7.99 -2.69 -11.91
C ASN A 172 7.68 -1.69 -13.05
N GLU A 173 6.68 -2.03 -13.88
CA GLU A 173 6.29 -1.25 -15.07
C GLU A 173 4.87 -0.65 -14.99
N THR A 174 4.25 -0.72 -13.81
CA THR A 174 2.86 -0.32 -13.54
C THR A 174 2.78 0.46 -12.23
N ASN A 175 1.87 1.43 -12.14
CA ASN A 175 1.49 2.08 -10.88
C ASN A 175 0.00 1.83 -10.60
N ILE A 176 -0.39 1.63 -9.34
CA ILE A 176 -1.79 1.46 -8.93
C ILE A 176 -2.38 2.75 -8.37
N TYR A 177 -3.61 3.09 -8.76
CA TYR A 177 -4.35 4.22 -8.17
C TYR A 177 -5.77 3.77 -7.76
N ILE A 178 -6.03 3.69 -6.46
CA ILE A 178 -7.31 3.19 -5.93
C ILE A 178 -7.98 4.28 -5.10
N SER A 179 -9.21 4.68 -5.44
CA SER A 179 -9.88 5.80 -4.74
C SER A 179 -11.40 5.73 -4.66
N GLY A 180 -11.99 6.30 -3.59
CA GLY A 180 -13.44 6.34 -3.37
C GLY A 180 -14.10 4.97 -3.17
N THR A 181 -13.32 3.92 -2.96
CA THR A 181 -13.84 2.55 -2.84
C THR A 181 -14.40 2.27 -1.43
N TYR A 182 -15.49 1.52 -1.37
CA TYR A 182 -16.12 1.05 -0.13
C TYR A 182 -16.12 -0.48 -0.09
N LEU A 183 -15.39 -1.09 0.85
CA LEU A 183 -15.32 -2.55 1.03
C LEU A 183 -15.88 -2.95 2.41
N THR A 184 -16.80 -3.92 2.44
CA THR A 184 -17.36 -4.58 3.64
C THR A 184 -17.34 -6.11 3.48
N GLY A 185 -17.33 -6.83 4.61
CA GLY A 185 -17.33 -8.29 4.65
C GLY A 185 -16.28 -9.01 3.79
N VAL A 186 -15.03 -8.53 3.76
CA VAL A 186 -13.94 -9.14 2.96
C VAL A 186 -13.26 -10.26 3.77
N ARG A 187 -13.25 -11.50 3.24
CA ARG A 187 -12.80 -12.69 3.97
C ARG A 187 -11.29 -12.93 3.97
N ASP A 188 -10.51 -12.52 2.96
CA ASP A 188 -9.03 -12.53 2.97
C ASP A 188 -8.49 -11.10 2.76
N ASP A 189 -7.98 -10.72 1.58
CA ASP A 189 -7.29 -9.43 1.40
C ASP A 189 -8.18 -8.33 0.80
N CYS A 190 -8.33 -7.20 1.51
CA CYS A 190 -8.98 -6.00 0.95
C CYS A 190 -8.23 -5.42 -0.26
N LEU A 191 -6.90 -5.57 -0.30
CA LEU A 191 -6.06 -5.39 -1.49
C LEU A 191 -5.04 -6.54 -1.58
N GLU A 192 -5.19 -7.41 -2.57
CA GLU A 192 -4.17 -8.38 -2.98
C GLU A 192 -3.20 -7.68 -3.96
N ASN A 193 -2.05 -7.24 -3.46
CA ASN A 193 -0.94 -6.67 -4.25
C ASN A 193 0.28 -7.59 -4.18
N ASP A 194 0.08 -8.89 -4.42
CA ASP A 194 1.14 -9.91 -4.39
C ASP A 194 2.19 -9.75 -5.52
N TYR A 195 2.01 -8.77 -6.40
CA TYR A 195 2.98 -8.27 -7.39
C TYR A 195 3.82 -7.06 -6.87
N THR A 196 3.56 -6.59 -5.65
CA THR A 196 4.31 -5.53 -4.93
C THR A 196 4.40 -4.20 -5.71
N ILE A 197 3.29 -3.81 -6.35
CA ILE A 197 3.20 -2.65 -7.25
C ILE A 197 2.92 -1.38 -6.42
N GLY A 198 3.76 -0.35 -6.56
CA GLY A 198 3.57 0.94 -5.88
C GLY A 198 2.48 1.83 -6.49
N GLY A 199 2.28 3.00 -5.87
CA GLY A 199 1.31 4.00 -6.30
C GLY A 199 0.56 4.66 -5.14
N LEU A 200 -0.74 4.90 -5.31
CA LEU A 200 -1.56 5.70 -4.40
C LEU A 200 -2.93 5.06 -4.11
N LEU A 201 -3.16 4.73 -2.84
CA LEU A 201 -4.46 4.44 -2.26
C LEU A 201 -4.98 5.73 -1.61
N TYR A 202 -6.11 6.24 -2.10
CA TYR A 202 -6.62 7.57 -1.73
C TYR A 202 -8.10 7.59 -1.34
N ASP A 203 -8.42 8.06 -0.13
CA ASP A 203 -9.80 8.37 0.30
C ASP A 203 -10.77 7.18 0.11
N ASN A 204 -10.36 6.01 0.63
CA ASN A 204 -11.14 4.77 0.62
C ASN A 204 -11.58 4.38 2.02
N LEU A 205 -12.74 3.71 2.12
CA LEU A 205 -13.21 3.06 3.34
C LEU A 205 -13.26 1.55 3.15
N TRP A 206 -12.38 0.82 3.82
CA TRP A 206 -12.40 -0.62 3.89
C TRP A 206 -12.72 -1.01 5.34
N GLU A 207 -14.01 -1.23 5.62
CA GLU A 207 -14.54 -1.17 6.99
C GLU A 207 -14.39 -2.50 7.75
N GLU A 208 -14.38 -3.62 7.02
CA GLU A 208 -14.43 -4.98 7.56
C GLU A 208 -13.55 -5.94 6.73
N CYS A 209 -12.23 -5.84 6.91
CA CYS A 209 -11.23 -6.68 6.26
C CYS A 209 -10.73 -7.81 7.18
N HIS A 210 -10.44 -9.00 6.65
CA HIS A 210 -9.60 -9.97 7.37
C HIS A 210 -8.11 -9.59 7.32
N THR A 211 -7.64 -9.19 6.14
CA THR A 211 -6.34 -8.53 5.91
C THR A 211 -6.55 -7.18 5.21
N GLY A 212 -5.84 -6.13 5.60
CA GLY A 212 -5.90 -4.83 4.93
C GLY A 212 -5.28 -4.84 3.53
N ILE A 213 -3.97 -5.11 3.44
CA ILE A 213 -3.17 -5.11 2.20
C ILE A 213 -2.17 -6.27 2.24
N SER A 214 -2.08 -7.06 1.17
CA SER A 214 -0.99 -8.02 0.93
C SER A 214 0.05 -7.46 -0.03
N GLU A 215 1.32 -7.59 0.36
CA GLU A 215 2.48 -7.55 -0.54
C GLU A 215 3.40 -8.73 -0.17
N ARG A 216 2.86 -9.95 -0.30
CA ARG A 216 3.53 -11.19 0.14
C ARG A 216 3.41 -12.30 -0.92
N PRO A 217 4.23 -12.21 -2.00
CA PRO A 217 4.11 -13.00 -3.22
C PRO A 217 3.80 -14.48 -3.04
N TRP A 218 2.86 -14.96 -3.86
CA TRP A 218 2.26 -16.28 -3.74
C TRP A 218 3.24 -17.48 -3.71
N GLY A 219 3.14 -18.29 -2.66
CA GLY A 219 3.96 -19.49 -2.47
C GLY A 219 5.38 -19.17 -1.95
N ASP A 220 6.39 -19.83 -2.53
CA ASP A 220 7.81 -19.63 -2.17
C ASP A 220 8.48 -18.54 -3.05
N ARG A 221 7.78 -17.44 -3.35
CA ARG A 221 8.24 -16.38 -4.27
C ARG A 221 8.90 -15.24 -3.50
N GLU A 222 10.08 -14.82 -3.97
CA GLU A 222 10.86 -13.71 -3.41
C GLU A 222 11.56 -12.94 -4.55
N TRP A 223 11.60 -11.61 -4.44
CA TRP A 223 12.36 -10.70 -5.29
C TRP A 223 12.86 -9.46 -4.53
N GLU A 224 13.79 -8.72 -5.15
CA GLU A 224 14.27 -7.42 -4.65
C GLU A 224 13.44 -6.32 -5.32
N THR A 225 12.63 -5.62 -4.52
CA THR A 225 11.76 -4.51 -4.94
C THR A 225 12.53 -3.18 -4.85
N PRO A 226 12.37 -2.23 -5.81
CA PRO A 226 13.15 -1.00 -5.84
C PRO A 226 13.02 -0.15 -4.57
N GLU A 227 14.10 0.54 -4.17
CA GLU A 227 14.07 1.45 -3.00
C GLU A 227 13.15 2.67 -3.18
N ASP A 228 12.82 3.01 -4.43
CA ASP A 228 11.88 4.06 -4.82
C ASP A 228 10.43 3.54 -4.99
N GLU A 229 10.21 2.23 -5.08
CA GLU A 229 8.87 1.64 -5.19
C GLU A 229 8.09 1.83 -3.87
N THR A 230 6.99 2.57 -3.95
CA THR A 230 6.31 3.12 -2.78
C THR A 230 4.79 3.04 -2.91
N LEU A 231 4.13 2.37 -1.97
CA LEU A 231 2.68 2.40 -1.82
C LEU A 231 2.29 3.52 -0.84
N THR A 232 1.64 4.57 -1.34
CA THR A 232 1.15 5.70 -0.53
C THR A 232 -0.30 5.48 -0.12
N LEU A 233 -0.60 5.64 1.17
CA LEU A 233 -1.95 5.61 1.75
C LEU A 233 -2.27 7.03 2.24
N ASP A 234 -3.14 7.76 1.55
CA ASP A 234 -3.61 9.09 1.99
C ASP A 234 -5.12 9.08 2.24
N ARG A 235 -5.53 9.45 3.47
CA ARG A 235 -6.94 9.44 3.95
C ARG A 235 -7.61 8.06 3.85
N MET A 236 -6.85 6.99 4.09
CA MET A 236 -7.38 5.62 4.15
C MET A 236 -8.06 5.34 5.49
N LEU A 237 -9.23 4.71 5.45
CA LEU A 237 -9.90 4.14 6.62
C LEU A 237 -9.91 2.61 6.49
N ILE A 238 -9.11 1.89 7.29
CA ILE A 238 -9.00 0.41 7.22
C ILE A 238 -9.37 -0.22 8.57
N GLY A 239 -10.47 -0.95 8.62
CA GLY A 239 -10.95 -1.69 9.79
C GLY A 239 -10.71 -3.18 9.62
N LEU A 240 -10.08 -3.82 10.60
CA LEU A 240 -10.00 -5.28 10.66
C LEU A 240 -11.19 -5.87 11.43
N TRP A 241 -11.80 -6.90 10.85
CA TRP A 241 -12.92 -7.64 11.42
C TRP A 241 -12.49 -9.07 11.78
N GLU A 242 -12.88 -9.55 12.97
CA GLU A 242 -12.68 -10.95 13.34
C GLU A 242 -13.56 -11.86 12.48
N THR A 243 -12.96 -12.64 11.59
CA THR A 243 -13.66 -13.64 10.77
C THR A 243 -13.35 -15.06 11.26
N PRO A 244 -14.21 -16.04 10.94
CA PRO A 244 -13.98 -17.40 11.40
C PRO A 244 -12.79 -18.06 10.73
N ASN A 245 -12.01 -18.81 11.50
CA ASN A 245 -10.71 -19.33 11.11
C ASN A 245 -10.46 -20.72 11.71
N GLN A 246 -9.45 -21.44 11.23
CA GLN A 246 -9.06 -22.77 11.74
C GLN A 246 -7.58 -22.79 12.13
N GLU A 247 -7.27 -23.16 13.37
CA GLU A 247 -5.89 -23.45 13.80
C GLU A 247 -5.49 -24.92 13.53
N GLU A 248 -4.21 -25.26 13.75
CA GLU A 248 -3.69 -26.62 13.56
C GLU A 248 -4.57 -27.68 14.26
N GLY A 249 -5.16 -28.57 13.45
CA GLY A 249 -6.04 -29.64 13.94
C GLY A 249 -7.55 -29.33 13.89
N GLU A 250 -8.00 -28.53 12.90
CA GLU A 250 -9.42 -28.29 12.58
C GLU A 250 -10.21 -27.59 13.71
N LYS A 251 -9.52 -26.94 14.66
CA LYS A 251 -10.19 -26.17 15.71
C LYS A 251 -10.54 -24.78 15.19
N ARG A 252 -11.85 -24.48 15.12
CA ARG A 252 -12.35 -23.14 14.87
C ARG A 252 -11.84 -22.14 15.92
N ILE A 253 -11.41 -20.99 15.43
CA ILE A 253 -11.13 -19.75 16.16
C ILE A 253 -11.83 -18.60 15.42
N GLU A 254 -11.92 -17.43 16.06
CA GLU A 254 -12.35 -16.20 15.41
C GLU A 254 -11.18 -15.21 15.49
N GLY A 255 -10.96 -14.40 14.46
CA GLY A 255 -9.90 -13.39 14.44
C GLY A 255 -9.56 -12.85 13.06
N HIS A 256 -8.75 -11.79 13.01
CA HIS A 256 -8.23 -11.21 11.78
C HIS A 256 -6.76 -11.60 11.54
N ASN A 257 -6.29 -11.41 10.30
CA ASN A 257 -4.87 -11.41 9.98
C ASN A 257 -4.26 -10.06 10.40
N SER A 258 -3.92 -9.16 9.48
CA SER A 258 -3.14 -7.94 9.75
C SER A 258 -3.55 -6.77 8.84
N ILE A 259 -3.17 -5.53 9.18
CA ILE A 259 -3.33 -4.40 8.24
C ILE A 259 -2.38 -4.61 7.04
N PHE A 260 -1.18 -5.13 7.29
CA PHE A 260 -0.16 -5.41 6.28
C PHE A 260 0.28 -6.88 6.35
N LYS A 261 0.03 -7.64 5.29
CA LYS A 261 0.53 -9.00 5.03
C LYS A 261 1.76 -8.83 4.14
N TRP A 262 2.90 -8.52 4.78
CA TRP A 262 4.13 -8.09 4.11
C TRP A 262 5.15 -9.22 3.94
N SER A 263 6.10 -9.04 3.03
CA SER A 263 7.26 -9.89 2.81
C SER A 263 8.56 -9.07 2.74
N ASP A 264 9.72 -9.73 2.65
CA ASP A 264 10.99 -9.08 2.29
C ASP A 264 10.97 -8.50 0.86
N SER A 265 9.92 -8.77 0.07
CA SER A 265 9.67 -8.22 -1.27
C SER A 265 8.61 -7.11 -1.30
N GLY A 266 7.86 -6.87 -0.23
CA GLY A 266 6.91 -5.75 -0.22
C GLY A 266 7.65 -4.41 -0.22
N GLY A 267 7.09 -3.40 -0.91
CA GLY A 267 7.71 -2.09 -1.12
C GLY A 267 7.79 -1.23 0.15
N ARG A 268 8.01 0.08 -0.05
CA ARG A 268 7.92 1.07 1.06
C ARG A 268 6.49 1.58 1.21
N VAL A 269 6.02 1.72 2.45
CA VAL A 269 4.71 2.31 2.74
C VAL A 269 4.86 3.75 3.23
N VAL A 270 4.08 4.66 2.64
CA VAL A 270 3.95 6.05 3.12
C VAL A 270 2.51 6.27 3.59
N ILE A 271 2.32 6.56 4.88
CA ILE A 271 1.01 6.73 5.51
C ILE A 271 0.75 8.21 5.80
N LYS A 272 -0.39 8.73 5.37
CA LYS A 272 -0.81 10.13 5.55
C LYS A 272 -2.27 10.18 5.96
N CYS A 273 -2.58 10.93 7.03
CA CYS A 273 -3.95 11.24 7.45
C CYS A 273 -4.90 10.03 7.54
N SER A 274 -4.37 8.83 7.83
CA SER A 274 -5.09 7.55 7.68
C SER A 274 -5.40 6.92 9.03
N ILE A 275 -6.56 6.28 9.15
CA ILE A 275 -7.04 5.68 10.40
C ILE A 275 -7.23 4.18 10.23
N PHE A 276 -6.59 3.40 11.11
CA PHE A 276 -6.71 1.94 11.12
C PHE A 276 -7.41 1.46 12.41
N LYS A 277 -8.52 0.73 12.31
CA LYS A 277 -9.21 0.11 13.46
C LYS A 277 -8.84 -1.36 13.59
N LEU A 278 -8.45 -1.78 14.80
CA LEU A 278 -8.18 -3.19 15.13
C LEU A 278 -8.79 -3.56 16.49
N GLU A 279 -9.51 -4.67 16.55
CA GLU A 279 -10.19 -5.13 17.77
C GLU A 279 -9.41 -6.17 18.59
N SER A 280 -8.50 -6.92 17.97
CA SER A 280 -7.71 -7.95 18.66
C SER A 280 -6.30 -8.12 18.10
N THR A 281 -5.50 -9.00 18.71
CA THR A 281 -4.18 -9.34 18.18
C THR A 281 -4.37 -10.36 17.07
N SER A 282 -3.67 -10.14 15.94
CA SER A 282 -3.65 -11.07 14.80
C SER A 282 -3.58 -12.53 15.22
N ILE A 283 -4.31 -13.39 14.51
CA ILE A 283 -4.19 -14.85 14.67
C ILE A 283 -2.76 -15.35 14.43
N ASN A 284 -1.96 -14.59 13.67
CA ASN A 284 -0.55 -14.88 13.36
C ASN A 284 0.45 -14.33 14.41
N GLY A 285 0.00 -13.53 15.39
CA GLY A 285 0.80 -13.11 16.54
C GLY A 285 0.99 -11.58 16.67
N VAL A 286 1.95 -11.17 17.50
CA VAL A 286 2.23 -9.74 17.74
C VAL A 286 3.11 -9.14 16.64
N ASP A 287 3.99 -9.94 16.04
CA ASP A 287 4.87 -9.56 14.93
C ASP A 287 4.04 -9.13 13.70
N SER A 288 2.90 -9.78 13.46
CA SER A 288 1.90 -9.42 12.43
C SER A 288 1.09 -8.14 12.76
N MET A 289 1.46 -7.42 13.81
CA MET A 289 0.88 -6.11 14.19
C MET A 289 1.92 -4.98 14.07
N GLU A 290 3.08 -5.24 13.47
CA GLU A 290 4.08 -4.21 13.15
C GLU A 290 3.78 -3.53 11.80
N MET A 291 4.19 -2.27 11.65
CA MET A 291 4.18 -1.59 10.34
C MET A 291 5.33 -2.11 9.44
N PRO A 292 5.15 -2.15 8.11
CA PRO A 292 6.18 -2.60 7.17
C PRO A 292 7.56 -1.94 7.37
N PRO A 293 8.67 -2.68 7.14
CA PRO A 293 10.02 -2.16 7.33
C PRO A 293 10.29 -0.88 6.52
N GLY A 294 10.59 0.21 7.23
CA GLY A 294 10.87 1.51 6.60
C GLY A 294 9.62 2.36 6.28
N THR A 295 8.44 1.99 6.80
CA THR A 295 7.23 2.82 6.74
C THR A 295 7.50 4.26 7.19
N VAL A 296 6.99 5.24 6.45
CA VAL A 296 7.07 6.68 6.76
C VAL A 296 5.67 7.22 7.04
N VAL A 297 5.51 7.96 8.14
CA VAL A 297 4.28 8.71 8.44
C VAL A 297 4.48 10.19 8.07
N ASP A 298 3.64 10.71 7.17
CA ASP A 298 3.67 12.10 6.66
C ASP A 298 2.31 12.77 6.85
N ASP A 299 2.03 13.16 8.10
CA ASP A 299 0.83 13.91 8.49
C ASP A 299 0.96 15.42 8.28
N SER A 300 1.90 15.88 7.45
CA SER A 300 2.17 17.32 7.23
C SER A 300 0.99 18.09 6.60
N SER A 301 -0.01 17.39 6.08
CA SER A 301 -1.27 17.97 5.57
C SER A 301 -2.45 17.89 6.55
N CYS A 302 -2.27 17.29 7.74
CA CYS A 302 -3.31 16.98 8.72
C CYS A 302 -2.78 17.03 10.17
N GLU A 303 -2.02 18.07 10.53
CA GLU A 303 -1.38 18.20 11.86
C GLU A 303 -2.36 18.11 13.06
N ASP A 304 -3.63 18.48 12.88
CA ASP A 304 -4.69 18.39 13.89
C ASP A 304 -5.31 16.97 13.99
N ASP A 305 -5.33 16.21 12.88
CA ASP A 305 -5.95 14.89 12.73
C ASP A 305 -4.95 13.87 12.11
N PRO A 306 -3.86 13.52 12.83
CA PRO A 306 -2.77 12.70 12.30
C PRO A 306 -3.13 11.21 12.15
N SER A 307 -2.30 10.48 11.41
CA SER A 307 -2.44 9.04 11.15
C SER A 307 -2.53 8.25 12.46
N THR A 308 -3.58 7.43 12.58
CA THR A 308 -4.04 6.91 13.88
C THR A 308 -4.42 5.43 13.84
N ILE A 309 -3.93 4.67 14.82
CA ILE A 309 -4.39 3.32 15.14
C ILE A 309 -5.45 3.42 16.25
N VAL A 310 -6.70 3.11 15.91
CA VAL A 310 -7.81 2.89 16.86
C VAL A 310 -7.71 1.44 17.35
N TRP A 311 -6.91 1.26 18.40
CA TRP A 311 -6.65 -0.04 18.99
C TRP A 311 -7.69 -0.32 20.07
N LEU A 312 -8.66 -1.22 19.85
CA LEU A 312 -9.68 -1.55 20.84
C LEU A 312 -9.32 -2.78 21.70
N GLY A 313 -8.39 -3.62 21.23
CA GLY A 313 -7.99 -4.86 21.89
C GLY A 313 -7.30 -4.71 23.26
N ARG A 314 -6.90 -5.84 23.84
CA ARG A 314 -6.50 -5.87 25.26
C ARG A 314 -5.10 -5.29 25.51
N GLY A 315 -5.07 -4.12 26.15
CA GLY A 315 -3.84 -3.49 26.66
C GLY A 315 -3.31 -2.41 25.71
N ASP A 316 -2.01 -2.15 25.80
CA ASP A 316 -1.30 -1.28 24.86
C ASP A 316 -1.21 -1.95 23.46
N TYR A 317 -0.89 -1.19 22.41
CA TYR A 317 -0.76 -1.77 21.06
C TYR A 317 0.50 -2.66 20.99
N PRO A 318 0.44 -3.87 20.38
CA PRO A 318 1.50 -4.86 20.57
C PRO A 318 2.70 -4.73 19.63
N GLY A 319 2.58 -4.05 18.49
CA GLY A 319 3.65 -3.88 17.49
C GLY A 319 4.18 -2.44 17.37
N GLU A 320 5.25 -2.27 16.58
CA GLU A 320 5.84 -0.95 16.28
C GLU A 320 4.98 -0.16 15.28
N THR A 321 4.67 1.11 15.60
CA THR A 321 3.63 1.90 14.90
C THR A 321 4.15 2.81 13.78
N ALA A 322 5.44 2.73 13.46
CA ALA A 322 6.17 3.69 12.60
C ALA A 322 6.04 5.19 12.99
N GLY A 323 5.44 5.50 14.14
CA GLY A 323 5.15 6.88 14.59
C GLY A 323 3.66 7.26 14.58
N MET A 324 2.76 6.41 14.05
CA MET A 324 1.31 6.66 14.11
C MET A 324 0.82 6.82 15.55
N ARG A 325 -0.16 7.69 15.75
CA ARG A 325 -0.86 7.89 17.04
C ARG A 325 -1.62 6.61 17.40
N VAL A 326 -1.56 6.16 18.65
CA VAL A 326 -2.45 5.08 19.14
C VAL A 326 -3.53 5.68 20.04
N THR A 327 -4.78 5.26 19.84
CA THR A 327 -5.91 5.60 20.71
C THR A 327 -6.71 4.36 21.13
N LYS A 328 -7.47 4.53 22.22
CA LYS A 328 -8.50 3.60 22.73
C LYS A 328 -9.92 4.16 22.52
N ASP A 329 -10.03 5.32 21.88
CA ASP A 329 -11.27 6.06 21.68
C ASP A 329 -11.88 5.69 20.34
N GLU A 330 -12.97 4.92 20.38
CA GLU A 330 -13.62 4.36 19.19
C GLU A 330 -14.30 5.43 18.33
N SER A 331 -14.70 6.58 18.91
CA SER A 331 -15.34 7.65 18.13
C SER A 331 -14.40 8.25 17.06
N VAL A 332 -13.08 8.11 17.22
CA VAL A 332 -12.11 8.51 16.19
C VAL A 332 -12.28 7.69 14.89
N TRP A 333 -12.76 6.45 14.99
CA TRP A 333 -13.18 5.65 13.85
C TRP A 333 -14.60 6.03 13.41
N ASP A 334 -15.58 5.99 14.34
CA ASP A 334 -16.99 6.19 14.01
C ASP A 334 -17.27 7.56 13.35
N ASP A 335 -16.67 8.64 13.87
CA ASP A 335 -16.84 10.00 13.35
C ASP A 335 -16.20 10.13 11.94
N ALA A 336 -15.06 9.47 11.70
CA ALA A 336 -14.37 9.48 10.40
C ALA A 336 -15.11 8.65 9.34
N VAL A 337 -15.60 7.46 9.71
CA VAL A 337 -16.45 6.62 8.86
C VAL A 337 -17.76 7.31 8.54
N ALA A 338 -18.39 7.98 9.51
CA ALA A 338 -19.60 8.76 9.28
C ALA A 338 -19.37 9.97 8.37
N GLN A 339 -18.22 10.64 8.48
CA GLN A 339 -17.84 11.75 7.61
C GLN A 339 -17.57 11.26 6.17
N TRP A 340 -16.79 10.18 6.00
CA TRP A 340 -16.53 9.58 4.69
C TRP A 340 -17.82 9.15 3.99
N LYS A 341 -18.70 8.42 4.69
CA LYS A 341 -20.02 8.02 4.17
C LYS A 341 -20.87 9.23 3.78
N ALA A 342 -20.84 10.32 4.56
CA ALA A 342 -21.59 11.54 4.25
C ALA A 342 -21.05 12.31 3.04
N ASP A 343 -19.74 12.33 2.81
CA ASP A 343 -19.11 13.02 1.68
C ASP A 343 -19.24 12.20 0.37
N HIS A 344 -19.16 10.87 0.45
CA HIS A 344 -19.31 9.96 -0.70
C HIS A 344 -20.78 9.57 -0.99
N GLY A 345 -21.72 9.83 -0.07
CA GLY A 345 -23.17 9.77 -0.31
C GLY A 345 -23.87 8.45 0.07
N TYR A 346 -23.37 7.75 1.08
CA TYR A 346 -23.87 6.46 1.58
C TYR A 346 -24.90 6.59 2.73
#